data_AF-A0A1Y5FK01-F1
#
_entry.id   AF-A0A1Y5FK01-F1
#
_cell.length_a   1.000
_cell.length_b   1.000
_cell.length_c   1.000
_cell.angle_alpha   90.00
_cell.angle_beta   90.00
_cell.angle_gamma   90.00
#
_symmetry.space_group_name_H-M   'P 1'
#
loop_
_entity.id
_entity.type
_entity.pdbx_description
1 polymer ?
#
loop_
_entity_poly.entity_id
_entity_poly.type
_entity_poly.pdbx_seq_one_letter_code
_entity_poly.pdbx_strand_id
1 'polypeptide(L)'
;MSFVAHSQGGAVVNHLLGLCPEIIVEKIIYLAAVAPLHGEKPFDMLSKADEENYYRGVVYDEASGLMKIQDAEGFLASFAPQSHSEHSVLGKVILEAAVDEPAVIAEGVVSLDAVRFREIEKYYIYTRGDQIVSLASQQRIASKFKLVDSRTMDSGHLPMFTQPAVLSKTILGFLSQ
;
A
#
# COMPACT_ATOMS: atom_id res chain seq x y z
N MET A 1 -3.57 -1.91 20.08
CA MET A 1 -4.34 -2.11 18.83
C MET A 1 -3.42 -2.47 17.68
N SER A 2 -3.93 -3.16 16.64
CA SER A 2 -3.15 -3.55 15.46
C SER A 2 -3.70 -2.94 14.19
N PHE A 3 -2.83 -2.46 13.31
CA PHE A 3 -3.20 -1.96 11.98
C PHE A 3 -2.75 -2.91 10.87
N VAL A 4 -3.60 -3.09 9.86
CA VAL A 4 -3.20 -3.66 8.56
C VAL A 4 -3.25 -2.53 7.55
N ALA A 5 -2.07 -2.07 7.14
CA ALA A 5 -1.90 -0.88 6.33
C ALA A 5 -1.54 -1.28 4.90
N HIS A 6 -2.46 -1.08 3.96
CA HIS A 6 -2.25 -1.38 2.53
C HIS A 6 -1.88 -0.13 1.74
N SER A 7 -0.97 -0.25 0.77
CA SER A 7 -0.61 0.83 -0.15
C SER A 7 -0.28 2.14 0.57
N GLN A 8 -0.93 3.24 0.21
CA GLN A 8 -0.85 4.56 0.84
C GLN A 8 -1.26 4.56 2.33
N GLY A 9 -2.03 3.57 2.78
CA GLY A 9 -2.44 3.42 4.18
C GLY A 9 -1.26 3.29 5.14
N GLY A 10 -0.10 2.84 4.68
CA GLY A 10 1.10 2.82 5.53
C GLY A 10 1.63 4.23 5.86
N ALA A 11 1.48 5.20 4.95
CA ALA A 11 1.75 6.60 5.27
C ALA A 11 0.74 7.16 6.27
N VAL A 12 -0.54 6.82 6.13
CA VAL A 12 -1.62 7.22 7.05
C VAL A 12 -1.33 6.71 8.46
N VAL A 13 -1.05 5.41 8.62
CA VAL A 13 -0.76 4.81 9.93
C VAL A 13 0.52 5.39 10.53
N ASN A 14 1.56 5.62 9.74
CA ASN A 14 2.79 6.24 10.25
C ASN A 14 2.56 7.69 10.71
N HIS A 15 1.77 8.47 9.95
CA HIS A 15 1.43 9.84 10.30
C HIS A 15 0.54 9.93 11.54
N LEU A 16 -0.37 8.96 11.74
CA LEU A 16 -1.21 8.84 12.94
C LEU A 16 -0.37 8.80 14.21
N LEU A 17 0.80 8.16 14.19
CA LEU A 17 1.66 8.05 15.37
C LEU A 17 2.17 9.42 15.84
N GLY A 18 2.36 10.38 14.94
CA GLY A 18 2.71 11.76 15.30
C GLY A 18 1.52 12.62 15.72
N LEU A 19 0.32 12.34 15.20
CA LEU A 19 -0.89 13.14 15.47
C LEU A 19 -1.66 12.72 16.72
N CYS A 20 -1.72 11.42 16.99
CA CYS A 20 -2.56 10.82 18.04
C CYS A 20 -1.69 10.06 19.04
N PRO A 21 -0.99 10.76 19.94
CA PRO A 21 -0.09 10.13 20.91
C PRO A 21 -0.78 9.19 21.90
N GLU A 22 -2.07 9.40 22.15
CA GLU A 22 -2.91 8.60 23.03
C GLU A 22 -3.27 7.22 22.46
N ILE A 23 -3.13 7.00 21.16
CA ILE A 23 -3.43 5.72 20.54
C ILE A 23 -2.27 4.74 20.77
N ILE A 24 -2.55 3.65 21.49
CA ILE A 24 -1.57 2.59 21.75
C ILE A 24 -1.60 1.57 20.61
N VAL A 25 -0.64 1.71 19.70
CA VAL A 25 -0.42 0.76 18.61
C VAL A 25 0.58 -0.30 19.07
N GLU A 26 0.23 -1.56 18.92
CA GLU A 26 1.08 -2.71 19.29
C GLU A 26 1.73 -3.31 18.06
N LYS A 27 0.95 -3.43 16.96
CA LYS A 27 1.41 -4.05 15.71
C LYS A 27 1.01 -3.21 14.50
N ILE A 28 1.90 -3.15 13.51
CA ILE A 28 1.59 -2.66 12.17
C ILE A 28 1.98 -3.75 11.17
N ILE A 29 1.01 -4.20 10.39
CA ILE A 29 1.19 -5.13 9.29
C ILE A 29 1.09 -4.33 8.00
N TYR A 30 2.23 -4.07 7.36
CA TYR A 30 2.28 -3.42 6.06
C TYR A 30 1.97 -4.45 4.96
N LEU A 31 1.07 -4.11 4.04
CA LEU A 31 0.68 -4.95 2.92
C LEU A 31 0.92 -4.18 1.63
N ALA A 32 1.94 -4.55 0.85
CA ALA A 32 2.23 -3.86 -0.41
C ALA A 32 2.27 -2.32 -0.26
N ALA A 33 2.82 -1.85 0.86
CA ALA A 33 2.58 -0.49 1.36
C ALA A 33 3.83 0.38 1.31
N VAL A 34 3.59 1.68 1.11
CA VAL A 34 4.57 2.71 1.45
C VAL A 34 4.63 2.87 2.96
N ALA A 35 5.78 3.24 3.50
CA ALA A 35 5.96 3.45 4.95
C ALA A 35 6.95 4.60 5.20
N PRO A 36 6.64 5.83 4.76
CA PRO A 36 7.46 6.99 5.02
C PRO A 36 7.67 7.20 6.53
N LEU A 37 8.89 7.58 6.90
CA LEU A 37 9.27 7.96 8.24
C LEU A 37 9.08 9.46 8.45
N HIS A 38 9.44 9.95 9.64
CA HIS A 38 9.36 11.37 9.97
C HIS A 38 10.11 12.23 8.94
N GLY A 39 9.42 13.24 8.39
CA GLY A 39 9.98 14.17 7.41
C GLY A 39 9.96 13.69 5.96
N GLU A 40 9.50 12.46 5.70
CA GLU A 40 9.45 11.88 4.37
C GLU A 40 8.06 11.97 3.75
N LYS A 41 7.98 11.89 2.42
CA LYS A 41 6.72 11.83 1.67
C LYS A 41 6.40 10.39 1.27
N PRO A 42 5.11 10.06 1.04
CA PRO A 42 4.67 8.69 0.75
C PRO A 42 5.40 8.04 -0.42
N PHE A 43 5.72 8.81 -1.46
CA PHE A 43 6.23 8.26 -2.72
C PHE A 43 7.74 8.41 -2.92
N ASP A 44 8.48 8.98 -1.97
CA ASP A 44 9.94 9.23 -2.08
C ASP A 44 10.76 7.96 -2.38
N MET A 45 10.21 6.78 -2.05
CA MET A 45 10.88 5.50 -2.22
C MET A 45 10.34 4.65 -3.37
N LEU A 46 9.34 5.14 -4.10
CA LEU A 46 8.88 4.49 -5.32
C LEU A 46 9.90 4.74 -6.44
N SER A 47 9.95 3.82 -7.40
CA SER A 47 10.80 3.95 -8.58
C SER A 47 10.07 4.66 -9.70
N LYS A 48 10.81 5.17 -10.68
CA LYS A 48 10.21 5.71 -11.91
C LYS A 48 9.36 4.67 -12.65
N ALA A 49 9.73 3.39 -12.59
CA ALA A 49 8.94 2.32 -13.20
C ALA A 49 7.61 2.11 -12.47
N ASP A 50 7.58 2.24 -11.14
CA ASP A 50 6.33 2.19 -10.36
C ASP A 50 5.37 3.31 -10.79
N GLU A 51 5.91 4.52 -10.95
CA GLU A 51 5.20 5.69 -11.45
C GLU A 51 4.66 5.47 -12.88
N GLU A 52 5.52 5.04 -13.80
CA GLU A 52 5.13 4.73 -15.19
C GLU A 52 4.03 3.67 -15.28
N ASN A 53 4.04 2.66 -14.39
CA ASN A 53 2.98 1.66 -14.32
C ASN A 53 1.67 2.25 -13.80
N TYR A 54 1.71 3.08 -12.75
CA TYR A 54 0.52 3.76 -12.22
C TYR A 54 -0.18 4.59 -13.31
N TYR A 55 0.60 5.33 -14.10
CA TYR A 55 0.09 6.16 -15.20
C TYR A 55 -0.43 5.41 -16.43
N ARG A 56 -0.39 4.08 -16.45
CA ARG A 56 -1.01 3.30 -17.55
C ARG A 56 -2.52 3.38 -17.54
N GLY A 57 -3.13 3.40 -16.35
CA GLY A 57 -4.58 3.43 -16.17
C GLY A 57 -5.12 4.73 -15.59
N VAL A 58 -4.23 5.53 -14.99
CA VAL A 58 -4.59 6.67 -14.17
C VAL A 58 -3.92 7.92 -14.72
N VAL A 59 -4.62 9.05 -14.68
CA VAL A 59 -4.05 10.35 -15.08
C VAL A 59 -4.36 11.43 -14.06
N TYR A 60 -3.51 12.43 -13.96
CA TYR A 60 -3.77 13.60 -13.12
C TYR A 60 -4.74 14.56 -13.83
N ASP A 61 -5.81 14.94 -13.14
CA ASP A 61 -6.73 15.98 -13.57
C ASP A 61 -6.47 17.28 -12.81
N GLU A 62 -5.78 18.21 -13.46
CA GLU A 62 -5.41 19.52 -12.89
C GLU A 62 -6.61 20.31 -12.36
N ALA A 63 -7.79 20.18 -12.99
CA ALA A 63 -8.97 20.94 -12.61
C ALA A 63 -9.55 20.49 -11.27
N SER A 64 -9.46 19.21 -10.94
CA SER A 64 -9.98 18.65 -9.68
C SER A 64 -8.89 18.33 -8.65
N GLY A 65 -7.62 18.25 -9.07
CA GLY A 65 -6.53 17.79 -8.22
C GLY A 65 -6.57 16.28 -7.94
N LEU A 66 -7.32 15.51 -8.73
CA LEU A 66 -7.51 14.07 -8.55
C LEU A 66 -6.66 13.27 -9.54
N MET A 67 -6.22 12.10 -9.10
CA MET A 67 -5.76 11.00 -9.93
C MET A 67 -6.99 10.21 -10.38
N LYS A 68 -7.30 10.28 -11.66
CA LYS A 68 -8.50 9.71 -12.26
C LYS A 68 -8.22 8.44 -13.03
N ILE A 69 -9.05 7.42 -12.82
CA ILE A 69 -8.99 6.20 -13.63
C ILE A 69 -9.62 6.51 -14.99
N GLN A 70 -8.82 6.50 -16.06
CA GLN A 70 -9.29 6.78 -17.43
C GLN A 70 -9.16 5.59 -18.37
N ASP A 71 -8.29 4.64 -18.04
CA ASP A 71 -8.15 3.37 -18.77
C ASP A 71 -8.29 2.21 -17.78
N ALA A 72 -9.43 1.53 -17.85
CA ALA A 72 -9.77 0.42 -16.97
C ALA A 72 -8.87 -0.81 -17.19
N GLU A 73 -8.50 -1.12 -18.43
CA GLU A 73 -7.59 -2.24 -18.72
C GLU A 73 -6.17 -1.90 -18.24
N GLY A 74 -5.68 -0.68 -18.52
CA GLY A 74 -4.39 -0.20 -18.02
C GLY A 74 -4.30 -0.20 -16.49
N PHE A 75 -5.39 0.20 -15.81
CA PHE A 75 -5.51 0.16 -14.36
C PHE A 75 -5.45 -1.28 -13.85
N LEU A 76 -6.30 -2.18 -14.36
CA LEU A 76 -6.34 -3.57 -13.93
C LEU A 76 -5.03 -4.31 -14.22
N ALA A 77 -4.38 -4.04 -15.36
CA ALA A 77 -3.09 -4.64 -15.70
C ALA A 77 -1.99 -4.32 -14.67
N SER A 78 -2.03 -3.13 -14.08
CA SER A 78 -1.01 -2.66 -13.13
C SER A 78 -1.36 -3.01 -11.68
N PHE A 79 -2.63 -2.84 -11.28
CA PHE A 79 -3.09 -3.08 -9.90
C PHE A 79 -3.42 -4.55 -9.63
N ALA A 80 -3.97 -5.26 -10.60
CA ALA A 80 -4.43 -6.64 -10.46
C ALA A 80 -4.11 -7.47 -11.72
N PRO A 81 -2.83 -7.70 -12.06
CA PRO A 81 -2.43 -8.38 -13.29
C PRO A 81 -3.02 -9.80 -13.44
N GLN A 82 -3.37 -10.46 -12.33
CA GLN A 82 -4.04 -11.77 -12.32
C GLN A 82 -5.52 -11.69 -12.74
N SER A 83 -6.08 -10.50 -12.84
CA SER A 83 -7.48 -10.19 -13.14
C SER A 83 -7.60 -9.02 -14.12
N HIS A 84 -6.61 -8.89 -15.02
CA HIS A 84 -6.41 -7.74 -15.90
C HIS A 84 -7.52 -7.47 -16.92
N SER A 85 -8.49 -8.38 -17.09
CA SER A 85 -9.61 -8.18 -18.01
C SER A 85 -10.78 -7.53 -17.30
N GLU A 86 -11.20 -6.35 -17.77
CA GLU A 86 -12.41 -5.64 -17.31
C GLU A 86 -13.70 -6.43 -17.57
N HIS A 87 -13.68 -7.40 -18.47
CA HIS A 87 -14.82 -8.28 -18.74
C HIS A 87 -14.92 -9.44 -17.76
N SER A 88 -13.86 -9.74 -17.00
CA SER A 88 -13.89 -10.76 -15.96
C SER A 88 -14.74 -10.31 -14.77
N VAL A 89 -15.36 -11.27 -14.06
CA VAL A 89 -16.17 -10.97 -12.87
C VAL A 89 -15.36 -10.21 -11.83
N LEU A 90 -14.11 -10.64 -11.58
CA LEU A 90 -13.25 -10.00 -10.59
C LEU A 90 -12.77 -8.61 -11.05
N GLY A 91 -12.47 -8.43 -12.34
CA GLY A 91 -12.12 -7.12 -12.90
C GLY A 91 -13.25 -6.11 -12.71
N LYS A 92 -14.50 -6.50 -12.97
CA LYS A 92 -15.68 -5.63 -12.73
C LYS A 92 -15.83 -5.26 -11.27
N VAL A 93 -15.72 -6.22 -10.35
CA VAL A 93 -15.79 -5.97 -8.90
C VAL A 93 -14.72 -4.98 -8.45
N ILE A 94 -13.49 -5.11 -8.98
CA ILE A 94 -12.40 -4.18 -8.66
C ILE A 94 -12.70 -2.78 -9.20
N LEU A 95 -13.14 -2.66 -10.45
CA LEU A 95 -13.47 -1.36 -11.07
C LEU A 95 -14.65 -0.68 -10.38
N GLU A 96 -15.67 -1.44 -9.96
CA GLU A 96 -16.82 -0.92 -9.20
C GLU A 96 -16.44 -0.39 -7.81
N ALA A 97 -15.40 -0.96 -7.20
CA ALA A 97 -14.89 -0.54 -5.89
C ALA A 97 -13.83 0.56 -5.98
N ALA A 98 -13.26 0.80 -7.15
CA ALA A 98 -12.21 1.80 -7.36
C ALA A 98 -12.79 3.21 -7.41
N VAL A 99 -12.03 4.19 -6.90
CA VAL A 99 -12.41 5.60 -6.87
C VAL A 99 -11.23 6.47 -7.27
N ASP A 100 -11.51 7.66 -7.79
CA ASP A 100 -10.50 8.67 -8.02
C ASP A 100 -9.85 9.11 -6.69
N GLU A 101 -8.53 9.31 -6.69
CA GLU A 101 -7.77 9.59 -5.47
C GLU A 101 -7.22 11.04 -5.46
N PRO A 102 -7.20 11.75 -4.32
CA PRO A 102 -6.56 13.06 -4.25
C PRO A 102 -5.03 12.98 -4.45
N ALA A 103 -4.49 13.70 -5.43
CA ALA A 103 -3.06 13.67 -5.74
C ALA A 103 -2.17 14.27 -4.62
N VAL A 104 -2.75 15.16 -3.80
CA VAL A 104 -2.04 15.91 -2.75
C VAL A 104 -1.33 15.02 -1.72
N ILE A 105 -1.74 13.75 -1.57
CA ILE A 105 -1.08 12.82 -0.66
C ILE A 105 0.42 12.66 -0.99
N ALA A 106 0.79 12.79 -2.27
CA ALA A 106 2.19 12.73 -2.71
C ALA A 106 3.09 13.78 -2.05
N GLU A 107 2.52 14.92 -1.65
CA GLU A 107 3.25 16.03 -1.05
C GLU A 107 3.23 16.02 0.47
N GLY A 108 2.35 15.23 1.08
CA GLY A 108 2.15 15.17 2.53
C GLY A 108 3.39 14.70 3.27
N VAL A 109 4.00 15.57 4.08
CA VAL A 109 5.16 15.22 4.89
C VAL A 109 4.70 14.47 6.14
N VAL A 110 5.26 13.29 6.38
CA VAL A 110 4.86 12.45 7.52
C VAL A 110 5.44 12.96 8.84
N SER A 111 4.56 13.14 9.83
CA SER A 111 4.94 13.33 11.23
C SER A 111 4.84 12.00 11.96
N LEU A 112 5.96 11.50 12.44
CA LEU A 112 6.04 10.22 13.14
C LEU A 112 6.87 10.37 14.41
N ASP A 113 6.37 9.84 15.53
CA ASP A 113 7.14 9.69 16.76
C ASP A 113 8.08 8.49 16.63
N ALA A 114 9.38 8.76 16.46
CA ALA A 114 10.38 7.72 16.24
C ALA A 114 10.61 6.81 17.45
N VAL A 115 10.35 7.28 18.69
CA VAL A 115 10.51 6.46 19.90
C VAL A 115 9.40 5.42 19.92
N ARG A 116 8.15 5.86 19.86
CA ARG A 116 6.98 4.97 19.83
C ARG A 116 7.01 4.06 18.61
N PHE A 117 7.39 4.59 17.45
CA PHE A 117 7.51 3.78 16.25
C PHE A 117 8.48 2.62 16.46
N ARG A 118 9.63 2.80 17.12
CA ARG A 118 10.59 1.70 17.35
C ARG A 118 10.04 0.59 18.23
N GLU A 119 9.13 0.89 19.15
CA GLU A 119 8.55 -0.06 20.10
C GLU A 119 7.44 -0.93 19.48
N ILE A 120 6.81 -0.45 18.41
CA ILE A 120 5.75 -1.17 17.70
C ILE A 120 6.32 -2.39 16.97
N GLU A 121 5.65 -3.54 17.08
CA GLU A 121 5.98 -4.69 16.26
C GLU A 121 5.55 -4.45 14.81
N LYS A 122 6.49 -4.63 13.87
CA LYS A 122 6.23 -4.39 12.45
C LYS A 122 6.36 -5.67 11.68
N TYR A 123 5.41 -5.89 10.80
CA TYR A 123 5.36 -7.01 9.89
C TYR A 123 5.18 -6.49 8.47
N TYR A 124 5.64 -7.25 7.48
CA TYR A 124 5.45 -6.89 6.09
C TYR A 124 4.95 -8.09 5.28
N ILE A 125 3.88 -7.88 4.51
CA ILE A 125 3.36 -8.81 3.52
C ILE A 125 3.72 -8.25 2.15
N TYR A 126 4.72 -8.86 1.53
CA TYR A 126 5.14 -8.53 0.18
C TYR A 126 4.20 -9.15 -0.85
N THR A 127 3.99 -8.45 -1.95
CA THR A 127 3.22 -8.93 -3.12
C THR A 127 4.15 -9.02 -4.34
N ARG A 128 4.38 -10.24 -4.83
CA ARG A 128 5.41 -10.49 -5.86
C ARG A 128 5.09 -9.85 -7.21
N GLY A 129 3.83 -9.84 -7.60
CA GLY A 129 3.36 -9.38 -8.91
C GLY A 129 2.85 -7.94 -8.91
N ASP A 130 3.07 -7.19 -7.83
CA ASP A 130 2.67 -5.79 -7.73
C ASP A 130 3.51 -4.91 -8.65
N GLN A 131 2.85 -4.04 -9.42
CA GLN A 131 3.47 -3.07 -10.31
C GLN A 131 3.35 -1.62 -9.83
N ILE A 132 2.55 -1.37 -8.80
CA ILE A 132 2.26 -0.05 -8.22
C ILE A 132 3.25 0.27 -7.11
N VAL A 133 3.49 -0.69 -6.23
CA VAL A 133 4.63 -0.68 -5.31
C VAL A 133 5.40 -1.94 -5.63
N SER A 134 6.31 -1.91 -6.61
CA SER A 134 7.01 -3.12 -7.01
C SER A 134 7.70 -3.82 -5.85
N LEU A 135 7.90 -5.14 -5.95
CA LEU A 135 8.60 -5.92 -4.92
C LEU A 135 9.94 -5.29 -4.50
N ALA A 136 10.69 -4.73 -5.46
CA ALA A 136 11.94 -4.03 -5.18
C ALA A 136 11.73 -2.76 -4.33
N SER A 137 10.70 -1.97 -4.62
CA SER A 137 10.34 -0.80 -3.81
C SER A 137 9.83 -1.21 -2.43
N GLN A 138 8.97 -2.24 -2.34
CA GLN A 138 8.50 -2.79 -1.05
C GLN A 138 9.66 -3.22 -0.16
N GLN A 139 10.63 -3.97 -0.70
CA GLN A 139 11.82 -4.42 0.03
C GLN A 139 12.70 -3.24 0.46
N ARG A 140 12.88 -2.24 -0.41
CA ARG A 140 13.62 -1.01 -0.08
C ARG A 140 12.96 -0.27 1.08
N ILE A 141 11.65 -0.10 1.04
CA ILE A 141 10.86 0.55 2.10
C ILE A 141 11.02 -0.24 3.40
N ALA A 142 10.78 -1.54 3.37
CA ALA A 142 10.86 -2.41 4.55
C ALA A 142 12.26 -2.44 5.20
N SER A 143 13.33 -2.24 4.41
CA SER A 143 14.71 -2.24 4.92
C SER A 143 15.02 -1.12 5.92
N LYS A 144 14.15 -0.09 6.01
CA LYS A 144 14.34 1.08 6.89
C LYS A 144 13.99 0.85 8.34
N PHE A 145 13.32 -0.26 8.65
CA PHE A 145 12.92 -0.58 10.02
C PHE A 145 13.04 -2.08 10.27
N LYS A 146 13.19 -2.43 11.54
CA LYS A 146 13.24 -3.83 11.95
C LYS A 146 11.83 -4.43 11.86
N LEU A 147 11.70 -5.47 11.06
CA LEU A 147 10.54 -6.34 11.05
C LEU A 147 10.69 -7.44 12.10
N VAL A 148 9.58 -7.80 12.75
CA VAL A 148 9.48 -9.02 13.54
C VAL A 148 9.45 -10.22 12.60
N ASP A 149 8.61 -10.16 11.57
CA ASP A 149 8.50 -11.19 10.55
C ASP A 149 8.00 -10.60 9.22
N SER A 150 8.16 -11.35 8.13
CA SER A 150 7.60 -11.00 6.83
C SER A 150 7.17 -12.22 6.02
N ARG A 151 6.21 -12.02 5.13
CA ARG A 151 5.73 -13.07 4.21
C ARG A 151 5.64 -12.49 2.81
N THR A 152 5.77 -13.35 1.80
CA THR A 152 5.58 -12.96 0.40
C THR A 152 4.41 -13.75 -0.17
N MET A 153 3.50 -13.05 -0.85
CA MET A 153 2.35 -13.61 -1.56
C MET A 153 2.57 -13.52 -3.06
N ASP A 154 2.09 -14.52 -3.79
CA ASP A 154 2.12 -14.53 -5.25
C ASP A 154 0.89 -13.81 -5.82
N SER A 155 0.79 -12.51 -5.55
CA SER A 155 -0.34 -11.65 -5.90
C SER A 155 0.13 -10.28 -6.41
N GLY A 156 -0.77 -9.53 -7.04
CA GLY A 156 -0.60 -8.13 -7.42
C GLY A 156 -0.81 -7.16 -6.26
N HIS A 157 -1.16 -5.91 -6.58
CA HIS A 157 -1.36 -4.85 -5.58
C HIS A 157 -2.62 -5.04 -4.73
N LEU A 158 -3.61 -5.79 -5.23
CA LEU A 158 -4.94 -5.95 -4.61
C LEU A 158 -5.24 -7.37 -4.08
N PRO A 159 -4.42 -7.91 -3.15
CA PRO A 159 -4.60 -9.28 -2.65
C PRO A 159 -5.89 -9.47 -1.84
N MET A 160 -6.51 -8.40 -1.33
CA MET A 160 -7.82 -8.47 -0.67
C MET A 160 -8.95 -8.88 -1.63
N PHE A 161 -8.79 -8.64 -2.92
CA PHE A 161 -9.72 -9.11 -3.96
C PHE A 161 -9.26 -10.43 -4.55
N THR A 162 -7.97 -10.55 -4.91
CA THR A 162 -7.50 -11.71 -5.68
C THR A 162 -7.21 -12.94 -4.82
N GLN A 163 -6.78 -12.77 -3.56
CA GLN A 163 -6.40 -13.88 -2.66
C GLN A 163 -6.80 -13.64 -1.19
N PRO A 164 -8.08 -13.29 -0.90
CA PRO A 164 -8.52 -12.89 0.44
C PRO A 164 -8.29 -13.96 1.52
N ALA A 165 -8.49 -15.24 1.18
CA ALA A 165 -8.30 -16.33 2.14
C ALA A 165 -6.83 -16.49 2.55
N VAL A 166 -5.90 -16.38 1.59
CA VAL A 166 -4.46 -16.44 1.87
C VAL A 166 -4.04 -15.22 2.68
N LEU A 167 -4.47 -14.03 2.27
CA LEU A 167 -4.18 -12.78 2.98
C LEU A 167 -4.66 -12.84 4.43
N SER A 168 -5.92 -13.23 4.65
CA SER A 168 -6.51 -13.35 6.00
C SER A 168 -5.72 -14.32 6.87
N LYS A 169 -5.37 -15.50 6.34
CA LYS A 169 -4.54 -16.48 7.06
C LYS A 169 -3.17 -15.91 7.41
N THR A 170 -2.53 -15.17 6.51
CA THR A 170 -1.24 -14.52 6.76
C THR A 170 -1.35 -13.46 7.86
N ILE A 171 -2.37 -12.59 7.81
CA ILE A 171 -2.60 -11.57 8.84
C ILE A 171 -2.83 -12.21 10.20
N LEU A 172 -3.72 -13.21 10.29
CA LEU A 172 -3.99 -13.92 11.55
C LEU A 172 -2.74 -14.56 12.13
N GLY A 173 -1.85 -15.10 11.29
CA GLY A 173 -0.58 -15.66 11.72
C GLY A 173 0.41 -14.64 12.31
N PHE A 174 0.33 -13.36 11.95
CA PHE A 174 1.10 -12.29 12.60
C PHE A 174 0.42 -11.77 13.87
N LEU A 175 -0.91 -11.73 13.87
CA LEU A 175 -1.67 -11.31 15.05
C LEU A 175 -1.55 -12.30 16.21
N SER A 176 -1.39 -13.60 15.92
CA SER A 176 -1.26 -14.66 16.93
C SER A 176 0.15 -14.87 17.51
N GLN A 177 1.16 -14.13 17.02
CA GLN A 177 2.52 -14.11 17.61
C GLN A 177 2.55 -13.25 18.87
#